data_AF-A0A1Y1KB63-F1
#
_entry.id   AF-A0A1Y1KB63-F1
#
_cell.length_a   1.000
_cell.length_b   1.000
_cell.length_c   1.000
_cell.angle_alpha   90.00
_cell.angle_beta   90.00
_cell.angle_gamma   90.00
#
_symmetry.space_group_name_H-M   'P 1'
#
loop_
_entity.id
_entity.type
_entity.pdbx_description
1 polymer ?
#
loop_
_entity_poly.entity_id
_entity_poly.type
_entity_poly.pdbx_seq_one_letter_code
_entity_poly.pdbx_strand_id
1 'polypeptide(L)'
;VSDKDLEQGEFDNVGTSNITVSKWKDRGKKCVLVASTMHSVMETSTVERMTKEGVRVTVGCPKSIDDYNRNMGGVDLFDQLHSCYSIAWKSRKWWMKLFYYMIDACIVNSYVLYKAGASTSQQKYTPKKQLVFRSILANQLIGTFSARKIQGSWFIVGKNKVKKLDGRSVNVENSLRLTNVGDHLPTSTS
;
A
#
# COMPACT_ATOMS: atom_id res chain seq x y z
N VAL A 1 -29.74 -22.82 -18.35
CA VAL A 1 -31.03 -22.44 -17.71
C VAL A 1 -31.19 -20.92 -17.58
N SER A 2 -32.41 -20.34 -17.66
CA SER A 2 -32.64 -18.88 -17.45
C SER A 2 -32.42 -18.49 -15.98
N ASP A 3 -32.00 -17.27 -15.69
CA ASP A 3 -31.77 -16.78 -14.31
C ASP A 3 -33.01 -16.86 -13.41
N LYS A 4 -34.20 -16.81 -14.03
CA LYS A 4 -35.49 -16.83 -13.33
C LYS A 4 -35.90 -18.23 -12.87
N ASP A 5 -35.35 -19.27 -13.50
CA ASP A 5 -35.76 -20.64 -13.29
C ASP A 5 -34.89 -21.35 -12.23
N LEU A 6 -33.77 -20.74 -11.84
CA LEU A 6 -32.86 -21.26 -10.81
C LEU A 6 -33.31 -20.83 -9.41
N GLU A 7 -33.50 -21.81 -8.53
CA GLU A 7 -33.71 -21.60 -7.09
C GLU A 7 -32.41 -21.30 -6.35
N GLN A 8 -32.53 -20.78 -5.12
CA GLN A 8 -31.36 -20.46 -4.30
C GLN A 8 -30.54 -21.72 -4.00
N GLY A 9 -29.25 -21.68 -4.34
CA GLY A 9 -28.30 -22.77 -4.21
C GLY A 9 -28.16 -23.64 -5.45
N GLU A 10 -29.03 -23.46 -6.45
CA GLU A 10 -28.90 -24.17 -7.71
C GLU A 10 -27.81 -23.56 -8.60
N PHE A 11 -27.17 -24.42 -9.39
CA PHE A 11 -26.17 -24.03 -10.36
C PHE A 11 -26.25 -24.88 -11.62
N ASP A 12 -25.74 -24.30 -12.70
CA ASP A 12 -25.63 -24.90 -14.02
C ASP A 12 -24.18 -24.76 -14.47
N ASN A 13 -23.54 -25.86 -14.87
CA ASN A 13 -22.15 -25.88 -15.31
C ASN A 13 -22.11 -26.35 -16.76
N VAL A 14 -21.44 -25.57 -17.61
CA VAL A 14 -21.21 -25.92 -19.01
C VAL A 14 -19.74 -25.71 -19.31
N GLY A 15 -19.11 -26.64 -20.01
CA GLY A 15 -17.69 -26.52 -20.31
C GLY A 15 -17.22 -27.46 -21.39
N THR A 16 -16.02 -27.18 -21.86
CA THR A 16 -15.20 -28.06 -22.68
C THR A 16 -14.09 -28.65 -21.79
N SER A 17 -13.22 -29.49 -22.32
CA SER A 17 -12.09 -30.08 -21.57
C SER A 17 -11.20 -29.06 -20.84
N ASN A 18 -11.11 -27.82 -21.32
CA ASN A 18 -10.15 -26.83 -20.82
C ASN A 18 -10.79 -25.61 -20.13
N ILE A 19 -12.09 -25.40 -20.29
CA ILE A 19 -12.78 -24.21 -19.77
C ILE A 19 -14.17 -24.64 -19.31
N THR A 20 -14.49 -24.30 -18.07
CA THR A 20 -15.81 -24.47 -17.46
C THR A 20 -16.39 -23.11 -17.13
N VAL A 21 -17.65 -22.91 -17.49
CA VAL A 21 -18.46 -21.76 -17.10
C VAL A 21 -19.54 -22.26 -16.15
N SER A 22 -19.51 -21.71 -14.95
CA SER A 22 -20.43 -22.01 -13.87
C SER A 22 -21.36 -20.84 -13.64
N LYS A 23 -22.66 -21.13 -13.59
CA LYS A 23 -23.71 -20.19 -13.24
C LYS A 23 -24.32 -20.62 -11.93
N TRP A 24 -24.32 -19.75 -10.92
CA TRP A 24 -24.81 -20.08 -9.59
C TRP A 24 -25.80 -19.04 -9.07
N LYS A 25 -26.90 -19.51 -8.50
CA LYS A 25 -27.88 -18.67 -7.82
C LYS A 25 -27.58 -18.64 -6.33
N ASP A 26 -26.75 -17.70 -5.90
CA ASP A 26 -26.47 -17.49 -4.47
C ASP A 26 -27.64 -16.81 -3.77
N ARG A 27 -27.59 -15.47 -3.64
CA ARG A 27 -28.65 -14.67 -3.03
C ARG A 27 -29.20 -13.66 -4.02
N GLY A 28 -30.52 -13.46 -3.95
CA GLY A 28 -31.20 -12.42 -4.70
C GLY A 28 -31.57 -12.83 -6.13
N LYS A 29 -31.82 -11.84 -6.99
CA LYS A 29 -32.44 -12.08 -8.30
C LYS A 29 -31.44 -12.50 -9.38
N LYS A 30 -30.18 -12.07 -9.30
CA LYS A 30 -29.16 -12.28 -10.34
C LYS A 30 -28.31 -13.50 -10.02
N CYS A 31 -27.93 -14.26 -11.04
CA CYS A 31 -26.93 -15.32 -10.90
C CYS A 31 -25.51 -14.74 -10.91
N VAL A 32 -24.59 -15.46 -10.25
CA VAL A 32 -23.15 -15.27 -10.35
C VAL A 32 -22.63 -16.15 -11.49
N LEU A 33 -21.80 -15.58 -12.36
CA LEU A 33 -21.16 -16.29 -13.46
C LEU A 33 -19.66 -16.31 -13.22
N VAL A 34 -19.06 -17.50 -13.28
CA VAL A 34 -17.62 -17.70 -13.14
C VAL A 34 -17.13 -18.58 -14.29
N ALA A 35 -16.06 -18.16 -14.95
CA ALA A 35 -15.33 -18.98 -15.89
C ALA A 35 -14.03 -19.45 -15.23
N SER A 36 -13.67 -20.72 -15.44
CA SER A 36 -12.45 -21.30 -14.90
C SER A 36 -11.81 -22.26 -15.88
N THR A 37 -10.48 -22.23 -15.93
CA THR A 37 -9.64 -23.18 -16.70
C THR A 37 -9.06 -24.30 -15.83
N MET A 38 -9.38 -24.30 -14.53
CA MET A 38 -8.82 -25.24 -13.55
C MET A 38 -9.80 -26.32 -13.10
N HIS A 39 -11.10 -26.04 -13.20
CA HIS A 39 -12.16 -26.89 -12.66
C HIS A 39 -12.93 -27.58 -13.78
N SER A 40 -13.24 -28.86 -13.60
CA SER A 40 -14.15 -29.64 -14.43
C SER A 40 -15.61 -29.31 -14.12
N VAL A 41 -16.50 -29.58 -15.09
CA VAL A 41 -17.96 -29.37 -15.00
C VAL A 41 -18.59 -30.11 -13.82
N MET A 42 -18.02 -31.27 -13.44
CA MET A 42 -18.55 -32.14 -12.38
C MET A 42 -18.12 -31.70 -10.97
N GLU A 43 -17.19 -30.75 -10.86
CA GLU A 43 -16.66 -30.34 -9.56
C GLU A 43 -17.62 -29.40 -8.83
N THR A 44 -18.11 -29.87 -7.69
CA THR A 44 -19.06 -29.15 -6.85
C THR A 44 -18.53 -29.06 -5.43
N SER A 45 -19.00 -28.05 -4.70
CA SER A 45 -18.64 -27.77 -3.32
C SER A 45 -19.85 -27.25 -2.57
N THR A 46 -19.68 -26.96 -1.29
CA THR A 46 -20.72 -26.38 -0.44
C THR A 46 -20.16 -25.19 0.31
N VAL A 47 -20.97 -24.14 0.45
CA VAL A 47 -20.62 -22.94 1.21
C VAL A 47 -21.63 -22.71 2.33
N GLU A 48 -21.13 -22.25 3.48
CA GLU A 48 -22.00 -21.83 4.58
C GLU A 48 -22.57 -20.44 4.31
N ARG A 49 -23.90 -20.32 4.38
CA ARG A 49 -24.63 -19.07 4.21
C ARG A 49 -25.53 -18.83 5.42
N MET A 50 -25.54 -17.61 5.93
CA MET A 50 -26.46 -17.20 6.99
C MET A 50 -27.80 -16.72 6.43
N THR A 51 -28.92 -17.36 6.78
CA THR A 51 -30.25 -16.93 6.36
C THR A 51 -30.62 -15.56 6.95
N LYS A 52 -31.72 -14.97 6.48
CA LYS A 52 -32.24 -13.71 7.05
C LYS A 52 -32.62 -13.84 8.53
N GLU A 53 -32.89 -15.06 8.97
CA GLU A 53 -33.23 -15.42 10.35
C GLU A 53 -31.98 -15.68 11.23
N GLY A 54 -30.77 -15.53 10.67
CA GLY A 54 -29.51 -15.73 11.39
C GLY A 54 -29.06 -17.20 11.48
N VAL A 55 -29.78 -18.13 10.85
CA VAL A 55 -29.43 -19.55 10.86
C VAL A 55 -28.38 -19.85 9.79
N ARG A 56 -27.36 -20.65 10.11
CA ARG A 56 -26.38 -21.11 9.11
C ARG A 56 -26.94 -22.29 8.33
N VAL A 57 -26.97 -22.17 7.01
CA VAL A 57 -27.39 -23.23 6.09
C VAL A 57 -26.25 -23.54 5.11
N THR A 58 -26.11 -24.82 4.81
CA THR A 58 -25.15 -25.30 3.80
C THR A 58 -25.81 -25.24 2.43
N VAL A 59 -25.19 -24.51 1.51
CA VAL A 59 -25.73 -24.28 0.17
C VAL A 59 -24.77 -24.89 -0.85
N GLY A 60 -25.31 -25.64 -1.81
CA GLY A 60 -24.52 -26.18 -2.92
C GLY A 60 -23.97 -25.06 -3.80
N CYS A 61 -22.75 -25.22 -4.29
CA CYS A 61 -22.13 -24.29 -5.22
C CYS A 61 -21.12 -25.00 -6.15
N PRO A 62 -20.78 -24.42 -7.30
CA PRO A 62 -19.66 -24.86 -8.11
C PRO A 62 -18.33 -24.73 -7.35
N LYS A 63 -17.43 -25.71 -7.50
CA LYS A 63 -16.10 -25.67 -6.85
C LYS A 63 -15.29 -24.42 -7.22
N SER A 64 -15.43 -23.97 -8.46
CA SER A 64 -14.82 -22.75 -8.99
C SER A 64 -15.16 -21.49 -8.18
N ILE A 65 -16.37 -21.41 -7.62
CA ILE A 65 -16.83 -20.27 -6.82
C ILE A 65 -16.26 -20.34 -5.40
N ASP A 66 -16.24 -21.54 -4.81
CA ASP A 66 -15.65 -21.78 -3.49
C ASP A 66 -14.16 -21.39 -3.48
N ASP A 67 -13.38 -21.87 -4.45
CA ASP A 67 -11.96 -21.52 -4.55
C ASP A 67 -11.74 -20.05 -4.88
N TYR A 68 -12.58 -19.45 -5.74
CA TYR A 68 -12.52 -18.01 -5.97
C TYR A 68 -12.70 -17.22 -4.66
N ASN A 69 -13.73 -17.53 -3.86
CA ASN A 69 -14.00 -16.84 -2.61
C ASN A 69 -12.88 -17.03 -1.58
N ARG A 70 -12.26 -18.23 -1.53
CA ARG A 70 -11.12 -18.52 -0.66
C ARG A 70 -9.89 -17.68 -1.03
N ASN A 71 -9.69 -17.36 -2.31
CA ASN A 71 -8.46 -16.77 -2.81
C ASN A 71 -8.56 -15.29 -3.23
N MET A 72 -9.75 -14.75 -3.49
CA MET A 72 -9.95 -13.39 -4.03
C MET A 72 -9.47 -12.26 -3.11
N GLY A 73 -9.46 -12.49 -1.79
CA GLY A 73 -9.23 -11.44 -0.77
C GLY A 73 -7.79 -10.91 -0.68
N GLY A 74 -6.87 -11.39 -1.51
CA GLY A 74 -5.46 -10.96 -1.45
C GLY A 74 -5.28 -9.46 -1.75
N VAL A 75 -6.00 -8.93 -2.74
CA VAL A 75 -5.93 -7.50 -3.11
C VAL A 75 -6.56 -6.63 -2.03
N ASP A 76 -7.76 -6.99 -1.55
CA ASP A 76 -8.45 -6.26 -0.48
C ASP A 76 -7.62 -6.22 0.81
N LEU A 77 -6.93 -7.32 1.13
CA LEU A 77 -6.03 -7.36 2.27
C LEU A 77 -4.83 -6.42 2.10
N PHE A 78 -4.24 -6.38 0.90
CA PHE A 78 -3.17 -5.43 0.59
C PHE A 78 -3.68 -3.98 0.71
N ASP A 79 -4.84 -3.68 0.14
CA ASP A 79 -5.46 -2.34 0.17
C ASP A 79 -5.81 -1.92 1.60
N GLN A 80 -6.27 -2.86 2.43
CA GLN A 80 -6.50 -2.61 3.86
C GLN A 80 -5.18 -2.27 4.57
N LEU A 81 -4.12 -3.05 4.37
CA LEU A 81 -2.81 -2.81 4.98
C LEU A 81 -2.16 -1.52 4.50
N HIS A 82 -2.34 -1.18 3.22
CA HIS A 82 -1.87 0.06 2.61
C HIS A 82 -2.63 1.27 3.19
N SER A 83 -3.97 1.23 3.17
CA SER A 83 -4.82 2.35 3.61
C SER A 83 -4.67 2.68 5.09
N CYS A 84 -4.39 1.69 5.96
CA CYS A 84 -4.21 1.94 7.40
C CYS A 84 -3.06 2.91 7.72
N TYR A 85 -1.97 2.89 6.95
CA TYR A 85 -0.74 3.65 7.24
C TYR A 85 -0.08 4.22 5.98
N SER A 86 -0.85 4.73 5.04
CA SER A 86 -0.32 5.25 3.76
C SER A 86 0.56 6.49 3.95
N ILE A 87 1.70 6.50 3.27
CA ILE A 87 2.64 7.63 3.13
C ILE A 87 2.11 8.55 2.02
N ALA A 88 0.89 9.08 2.19
CA ALA A 88 0.27 9.95 1.21
C ALA A 88 0.86 11.37 1.30
N TRP A 89 1.68 11.77 0.33
CA TRP A 89 2.19 13.15 0.21
C TRP A 89 1.47 13.90 -0.92
N LYS A 90 0.91 15.07 -0.60
CA LYS A 90 0.40 16.01 -1.61
C LYS A 90 1.54 16.61 -2.43
N SER A 91 1.61 16.28 -3.72
CA SER A 91 2.57 16.85 -4.66
C SER A 91 1.88 17.29 -5.95
N ARG A 92 2.39 18.35 -6.59
CA ARG A 92 1.96 18.78 -7.93
C ARG A 92 2.49 17.85 -9.03
N LYS A 93 3.55 17.10 -8.75
CA LYS A 93 4.16 16.15 -9.68
C LYS A 93 3.45 14.79 -9.56
N TRP A 94 2.71 14.39 -10.58
CA TRP A 94 1.90 13.15 -10.56
C TRP A 94 2.73 11.89 -10.27
N TRP A 95 3.97 11.82 -10.75
CA TRP A 95 4.85 10.67 -10.55
C TRP A 95 5.27 10.47 -9.09
N MET A 96 5.24 11.52 -8.25
CA MET A 96 5.52 11.38 -6.81
C MET A 96 4.49 10.47 -6.14
N LYS A 97 3.23 10.47 -6.61
CA LYS A 97 2.20 9.55 -6.12
C LYS A 97 2.58 8.10 -6.38
N LEU A 98 3.11 7.81 -7.57
CA LEU A 98 3.61 6.47 -7.92
C LEU A 98 4.82 6.08 -7.07
N PHE A 99 5.76 7.02 -6.85
CA PHE A 99 6.93 6.80 -6.02
C PHE A 99 6.57 6.41 -4.58
N TYR A 100 5.70 7.17 -3.90
CA TYR A 100 5.27 6.84 -2.54
C TYR A 100 4.44 5.55 -2.48
N TYR A 101 3.61 5.30 -3.49
CA TYR A 101 2.88 4.03 -3.59
C TYR A 101 3.82 2.83 -3.65
N MET A 102 4.90 2.89 -4.44
CA MET A 102 5.90 1.82 -4.49
C MET A 102 6.57 1.59 -3.13
N ILE A 103 6.89 2.66 -2.39
CA ILE A 103 7.45 2.54 -1.03
C ILE A 103 6.46 1.86 -0.10
N ASP A 104 5.19 2.30 -0.09
CA ASP A 104 4.16 1.68 0.73
C ASP A 104 3.95 0.20 0.38
N ALA A 105 3.93 -0.13 -0.92
CA ALA A 105 3.82 -1.50 -1.40
C ALA A 105 4.99 -2.37 -0.90
N CYS A 106 6.22 -1.86 -0.98
CA CYS A 106 7.40 -2.54 -0.43
C CYS A 106 7.25 -2.78 1.08
N ILE A 107 6.82 -1.78 1.84
CA ILE A 107 6.63 -1.90 3.31
C ILE A 107 5.56 -2.94 3.64
N VAL A 108 4.42 -2.93 2.93
CA VAL A 108 3.34 -3.92 3.13
C VAL A 108 3.85 -5.33 2.80
N ASN A 109 4.55 -5.50 1.68
CA ASN A 109 5.11 -6.80 1.29
C ASN A 109 6.14 -7.31 2.31
N SER A 110 7.03 -6.45 2.80
CA SER A 110 7.97 -6.79 3.87
C SER A 110 7.25 -7.19 5.16
N TYR A 111 6.13 -6.53 5.50
CA TYR A 111 5.31 -6.90 6.66
C TYR A 111 4.64 -8.26 6.49
N VAL A 112 4.12 -8.57 5.29
CA VAL A 112 3.55 -9.89 4.98
C VAL A 112 4.61 -10.98 5.12
N LEU A 113 5.82 -10.77 4.58
CA LEU A 113 6.95 -11.70 4.73
C LEU A 113 7.36 -11.89 6.18
N TYR A 114 7.43 -10.80 6.96
CA TYR A 114 7.74 -10.86 8.39
C TYR A 114 6.72 -11.73 9.15
N LYS A 115 5.41 -11.58 8.87
CA LYS A 115 4.37 -12.43 9.47
C LYS A 115 4.47 -13.89 9.02
N ALA A 116 4.78 -14.14 7.75
CA ALA A 116 4.96 -15.49 7.23
C ALA A 116 6.14 -16.19 7.91
N GLY A 117 7.28 -15.49 8.07
CA GLY A 117 8.47 -16.02 8.76
C GLY A 117 8.22 -16.35 10.24
N ALA A 118 7.36 -15.59 10.92
CA ALA A 118 6.96 -15.89 12.31
C ALA A 118 6.23 -17.24 12.45
N SER A 119 5.57 -17.70 11.38
CA SER A 119 4.83 -18.96 11.34
C SER A 119 5.72 -20.16 10.97
N THR A 120 6.74 -19.93 10.15
CA THR A 120 7.66 -20.96 9.65
C THR A 120 8.87 -21.21 10.55
N SER A 121 9.27 -20.22 11.35
CA SER A 121 10.42 -20.35 12.24
C SER A 121 10.22 -21.42 13.32
N GLN A 122 11.27 -22.20 13.61
CA GLN A 122 11.35 -23.13 14.74
C GLN A 122 11.01 -22.42 16.07
N GLN A 123 11.39 -21.15 16.17
CA GLN A 123 11.04 -20.28 17.29
C GLN A 123 9.81 -19.46 16.93
N LYS A 124 8.63 -19.98 17.28
CA LYS A 124 7.36 -19.27 17.12
C LYS A 124 7.35 -18.02 17.98
N TYR A 125 7.09 -16.87 17.37
CA TYR A 125 6.85 -15.62 18.09
C TYR A 125 5.60 -14.94 17.55
N THR A 126 4.95 -14.15 18.40
CA THR A 126 3.77 -13.39 17.98
C THR A 126 4.20 -12.21 17.09
N PRO A 127 3.78 -12.15 15.82
CA PRO A 127 4.16 -11.05 14.95
C PRO A 127 3.63 -9.72 15.51
N LYS A 128 4.47 -8.69 15.46
CA LYS A 128 4.10 -7.35 15.91
C LYS A 128 2.98 -6.77 15.03
N LYS A 129 2.16 -5.89 15.62
CA LYS A 129 1.18 -5.08 14.88
C LYS A 129 1.89 -4.21 13.84
N GLN A 130 1.22 -3.93 12.73
CA GLN A 130 1.80 -3.22 11.58
C GLN A 130 2.43 -1.87 11.95
N LEU A 131 1.78 -1.07 12.81
CA LEU A 131 2.32 0.22 13.27
C LEU A 131 3.68 0.05 13.96
N VAL A 132 3.79 -0.93 14.85
CA VAL A 132 5.03 -1.21 15.59
C VAL A 132 6.12 -1.69 14.64
N PHE A 133 5.77 -2.57 13.69
CA PHE A 133 6.68 -3.00 12.63
C PHE A 133 7.20 -1.81 11.82
N ARG A 134 6.32 -0.91 11.35
CA ARG A 134 6.69 0.30 10.60
C ARG A 134 7.58 1.24 11.42
N SER A 135 7.32 1.41 12.71
CA SER A 135 8.15 2.23 13.61
C SER A 135 9.57 1.66 13.74
N ILE A 136 9.71 0.35 13.93
CA ILE A 136 11.01 -0.32 13.98
C ILE A 136 11.74 -0.16 12.65
N LEU A 137 11.04 -0.41 11.54
CA LEU A 137 11.59 -0.26 10.19
C LEU A 137 12.09 1.17 9.94
N ALA A 138 11.30 2.18 10.32
CA ALA A 138 11.68 3.58 10.19
C ALA A 138 12.94 3.91 11.00
N ASN A 139 13.02 3.46 12.26
CA ASN A 139 14.20 3.65 13.10
C ASN A 139 15.45 2.95 12.51
N GLN A 140 15.29 1.76 11.94
CA GLN A 140 16.37 1.03 11.28
C GLN A 140 16.85 1.73 10.01
N LEU A 141 15.93 2.28 9.22
CA LEU A 141 16.27 3.04 8.01
C LEU A 141 16.92 4.39 8.32
N ILE A 142 16.55 5.04 9.42
CA ILE A 142 17.22 6.25 9.90
C ILE A 142 18.62 5.90 10.41
N GLY A 143 18.77 4.80 11.15
CA GLY A 143 20.06 4.35 11.67
C GLY A 143 20.75 5.43 12.51
N THR A 144 21.94 5.85 12.07
CA THR A 144 22.71 6.94 12.70
C THR A 144 22.56 8.29 11.99
N PHE A 145 21.76 8.37 10.93
CA PHE A 145 21.61 9.58 10.15
C PHE A 145 20.88 10.67 10.94
N SER A 146 21.47 11.86 10.98
CA SER A 146 20.85 13.07 11.54
C SER A 146 21.03 14.23 10.57
N ALA A 147 19.92 14.74 10.04
CA ALA A 147 19.91 15.95 9.23
C ALA A 147 20.07 17.24 10.07
N ARG A 148 20.17 17.11 11.41
CA ARG A 148 20.31 18.25 12.31
C ARG A 148 21.75 18.78 12.21
N LYS A 149 21.95 19.90 11.49
CA LYS A 149 23.14 20.71 11.69
C LYS A 149 23.12 21.17 13.15
N ILE A 150 24.04 20.68 13.98
CA ILE A 150 24.35 21.33 15.26
C ILE A 150 24.91 22.70 14.85
N GLN A 151 24.04 23.71 14.86
CA GLN A 151 24.49 25.08 14.73
C GLN A 151 25.33 25.32 15.97
N GLY A 152 26.65 25.35 15.77
CA GLY A 152 27.62 25.44 16.86
C GLY A 152 27.17 26.47 17.87
N SER A 153 27.16 26.08 19.15
CA SER A 153 26.90 26.97 20.27
C SER A 153 27.67 28.27 20.02
N TRP A 154 26.93 29.34 19.73
CA TRP A 154 27.49 30.67 19.63
C TRP A 154 27.85 31.05 21.06
N PHE A 155 29.01 30.60 21.53
CA PHE A 155 29.64 31.18 22.71
C PHE A 155 29.65 32.68 22.46
N ILE A 156 28.94 33.38 23.36
CA ILE A 156 28.67 34.80 23.32
C ILE A 156 30.02 35.53 23.35
N VAL A 157 30.59 35.82 22.19
CA VAL A 157 31.66 36.80 22.07
C VAL A 157 31.00 38.08 21.57
N GLY A 158 30.86 39.00 22.51
CA GLY A 158 30.12 40.24 22.37
C GLY A 158 30.46 40.99 21.09
N LYS A 159 29.42 41.37 20.35
CA LYS A 159 29.48 42.46 19.39
C LYS A 159 28.38 43.44 19.74
N ASN A 160 28.81 44.56 20.32
CA ASN A 160 27.97 45.73 20.56
C ASN A 160 27.29 46.13 19.24
N LYS A 161 25.96 46.13 19.23
CA LYS A 161 25.17 46.66 18.10
C LYS A 161 25.24 48.18 18.12
N VAL A 162 25.98 48.77 17.20
CA VAL A 162 25.85 50.20 16.90
C VAL A 162 24.53 50.40 16.13
N LYS A 163 23.59 51.17 16.68
CA LYS A 163 22.41 51.67 15.96
C LYS A 163 22.74 53.04 15.39
N LYS A 164 22.46 53.27 14.09
CA LYS A 164 22.41 54.62 13.50
C LYS A 164 20.97 55.10 13.37
N LEU A 165 20.83 56.43 13.36
CA LEU A 165 19.64 57.23 13.66
C LEU A 165 18.57 57.34 12.56
N ASP A 166 18.72 56.69 11.41
CA ASP A 166 17.73 56.74 10.33
C ASP A 166 17.19 55.33 10.04
N GLY A 167 15.92 55.12 10.35
CA GLY A 167 15.25 53.82 10.48
C GLY A 167 15.00 53.05 9.18
N ARG A 168 15.98 52.93 8.28
CA ARG A 168 15.88 52.10 7.06
C ARG A 168 16.93 50.98 7.05
N SER A 169 16.45 49.74 7.05
CA SER A 169 17.29 48.55 6.84
C SER A 169 17.41 48.24 5.35
N VAL A 170 18.61 48.37 4.77
CA VAL A 170 18.95 47.71 3.50
C VAL A 170 19.43 46.31 3.84
N ASN A 171 18.60 45.30 3.54
CA ASN A 171 19.01 43.92 3.71
C ASN A 171 19.93 43.51 2.55
N VAL A 172 21.20 43.28 2.91
CA VAL A 172 22.27 42.63 2.16
C VAL A 172 23.12 43.57 1.28
N GLU A 173 24.41 43.61 1.62
CA GLU A 173 25.47 44.27 0.87
C GLU A 173 25.73 43.53 -0.45
N ASN A 174 25.82 44.23 -1.59
CA ASN A 174 25.95 43.62 -2.92
C ASN A 174 27.21 42.76 -3.09
N SER A 175 28.23 42.96 -2.25
CA SER A 175 29.44 42.13 -2.20
C SER A 175 29.16 40.65 -1.90
N LEU A 176 28.06 40.35 -1.18
CA LEU A 176 27.64 38.99 -0.86
C LEU A 176 26.85 38.31 -2.00
N ARG A 177 26.33 39.07 -2.97
CA ARG A 177 25.60 38.50 -4.13
C ARG A 177 26.54 37.93 -5.20
N LEU A 178 27.80 38.36 -5.22
CA LEU A 178 28.76 38.04 -6.28
C LEU A 178 29.76 36.94 -5.90
N THR A 179 29.66 36.34 -4.71
CA THR A 179 30.65 35.34 -4.25
C THR A 179 30.48 33.95 -4.86
N ASN A 180 29.50 33.74 -5.74
CA ASN A 180 29.19 32.42 -6.29
C ASN A 180 29.06 32.38 -7.83
N VAL A 181 29.55 33.41 -8.51
CA VAL A 181 29.80 33.39 -9.96
C VAL A 181 31.27 33.04 -10.13
N GLY A 182 31.56 31.75 -10.34
CA GLY A 182 32.93 31.30 -10.67
C GLY A 182 33.43 31.92 -11.97
N ASP A 183 34.74 31.94 -12.21
CA ASP A 183 35.32 32.50 -13.44
C ASP A 183 34.89 31.70 -14.67
N HIS A 184 33.94 32.26 -15.43
CA HIS A 184 33.38 31.66 -16.65
C HIS A 184 33.65 32.50 -17.90
N LEU A 185 34.54 33.50 -17.82
CA LEU A 185 34.99 34.29 -18.96
C LEU A 185 36.28 33.69 -19.54
N PRO A 186 36.37 33.43 -20.86
CA PRO A 186 37.59 32.96 -21.48
C PRO A 186 38.66 34.06 -21.45
N THR A 187 39.84 33.72 -20.93
CA THR A 187 41.02 34.60 -21.00
C THR A 187 41.63 34.51 -22.40
N SER A 188 41.69 35.65 -23.10
CA SER A 188 42.45 35.76 -24.35
C SER A 188 43.93 35.59 -24.03
N THR A 189 44.53 34.48 -24.50
CA THR A 189 45.98 34.29 -24.52
C THR A 189 46.58 35.20 -25.59
N SER A 190 47.52 36.05 -25.19
CA SER A 190 48.43 36.79 -26.08
C SER A 190 49.78 36.11 -26.16
#